data_AF-A0A431HD78-F1
#
_entry.id   AF-A0A431HD78-F1
#
_cell.length_a   1.000
_cell.length_b   1.000
_cell.length_c   1.000
_cell.angle_alpha   90.00
_cell.angle_beta   90.00
_cell.angle_gamma   90.00
#
_symmetry.space_group_name_H-M   'P 1'
#
loop_
_entity.id
_entity.type
_entity.pdbx_description
1 polymer ?
#
loop_
_entity_poly.entity_id
_entity_poly.type
_entity_poly.pdbx_seq_one_letter_code
_entity_poly.pdbx_strand_id
1 'polypeptide(L)'
;MKIKNNLSAETILLSKKLFEEVADYSQNKNSESLNLIKELLDQGADANFSVYPYYTTLSYASSQNLVEIIEIFIEKKVNINGKFFGMWKFFDKDVGFASSSLHVAAEKNFYPLAELLVKNNANLNCDVNSKLSPLHIAISKQSVEIVKLLIDYKANLTEKDYCHEKDAHEWAREARNEDIVSYITQVATSGEIINEIPSD
;
A
#
# COMPACT_ATOMS: atom_id res chain seq x y z
N MET A 1 15.03 0.27 26.65
CA MET A 1 13.80 1.05 26.91
C MET A 1 13.09 1.29 25.58
N LYS A 2 12.00 0.58 25.30
CA LYS A 2 11.07 0.94 24.21
C LYS A 2 9.69 1.02 24.86
N ILE A 3 9.13 2.21 24.85
CA ILE A 3 7.80 2.52 25.35
C ILE A 3 6.84 1.66 24.51
N LYS A 4 6.32 0.56 25.08
CA LYS A 4 5.08 -0.01 24.57
C LYS A 4 4.05 1.08 24.82
N ASN A 5 3.59 1.73 23.76
CA ASN A 5 2.32 2.43 23.78
C ASN A 5 1.27 1.38 24.15
N ASN A 6 1.04 1.20 25.44
CA ASN A 6 -0.06 0.37 25.93
C ASN A 6 -1.34 1.14 25.57
N LEU A 7 -1.89 0.85 24.40
CA LEU A 7 -3.26 1.23 24.05
C LEU A 7 -4.17 0.80 25.21
N SER A 8 -5.16 1.63 25.54
CA SER A 8 -6.10 1.30 26.61
C SER A 8 -6.86 0.02 26.23
N ALA A 9 -7.33 -0.73 27.23
CA ALA A 9 -8.17 -1.90 26.98
C ALA A 9 -9.43 -1.53 26.17
N GLU A 10 -9.93 -0.30 26.37
CA GLU A 10 -11.03 0.29 25.62
C GLU A 10 -10.67 0.47 24.14
N THR A 11 -9.54 1.10 23.82
CA THR A 11 -9.10 1.25 22.42
C THR A 11 -8.92 -0.09 21.73
N ILE A 12 -8.36 -1.09 22.43
CA ILE A 12 -8.21 -2.45 21.88
C ILE A 12 -9.59 -3.07 21.57
N LEU A 13 -10.56 -2.91 22.45
CA LEU A 13 -11.92 -3.42 22.25
C LEU A 13 -12.59 -2.72 21.06
N LEU A 14 -12.48 -1.40 20.98
CA LEU A 14 -13.01 -0.60 19.87
C LEU A 14 -12.36 -0.98 18.54
N SER A 15 -11.03 -1.15 18.49
CA SER A 15 -10.30 -1.61 17.29
C SER A 15 -10.75 -2.99 16.81
N LYS A 16 -11.05 -3.93 17.72
CA LYS A 16 -11.56 -5.25 17.35
C LYS A 16 -12.97 -5.16 16.76
N LYS A 17 -13.87 -4.39 17.38
CA LYS A 17 -15.22 -4.13 16.85
C LYS A 17 -15.16 -3.45 15.49
N LEU A 18 -14.26 -2.48 15.33
CA LEU A 18 -14.03 -1.80 14.05
C LEU A 18 -13.65 -2.80 12.96
N PHE A 19 -12.79 -3.78 13.25
CA PHE A 19 -12.45 -4.83 12.29
C PHE A 19 -13.65 -5.70 11.92
N GLU A 20 -14.42 -6.17 12.90
CA GLU A 20 -15.61 -6.98 12.68
C GLU A 20 -16.62 -6.27 11.78
N GLU A 21 -16.85 -4.98 12.03
CA GLU A 21 -17.79 -4.18 11.24
C GLU A 21 -17.31 -3.95 9.81
N VAL A 22 -16.01 -3.67 9.61
CA VAL A 22 -15.43 -3.57 8.26
C VAL A 22 -15.49 -4.91 7.52
N ALA A 23 -15.31 -6.03 8.22
CA ALA A 23 -15.45 -7.36 7.65
C ALA A 23 -16.89 -7.66 7.24
N ASP A 24 -17.89 -7.28 8.05
CA ASP A 24 -19.31 -7.41 7.70
C ASP A 24 -19.67 -6.54 6.49
N TYR A 25 -19.28 -5.26 6.51
CA TYR A 25 -19.48 -4.34 5.39
C TYR A 25 -18.87 -4.88 4.08
N SER A 26 -17.73 -5.58 4.15
CA SER A 26 -17.11 -6.18 2.96
C SER A 26 -18.03 -7.16 2.23
N GLN A 27 -18.92 -7.84 2.96
CA GLN A 27 -19.86 -8.83 2.43
C GLN A 27 -21.22 -8.21 2.10
N ASN A 28 -21.72 -7.33 2.98
CA ASN A 28 -23.12 -6.89 2.94
C ASN A 28 -23.32 -5.49 2.31
N LYS A 29 -22.28 -4.65 2.24
CA LYS A 29 -22.30 -3.31 1.63
C LYS A 29 -23.45 -2.40 2.11
N ASN A 30 -23.84 -2.51 3.37
CA ASN A 30 -24.94 -1.72 3.93
C ASN A 30 -24.46 -0.36 4.47
N SER A 31 -25.34 0.65 4.46
CA SER A 31 -25.01 2.03 4.88
C SER A 31 -24.98 2.22 6.40
N GLU A 32 -25.62 1.35 7.18
CA GLU A 32 -25.62 1.40 8.64
C GLU A 32 -24.22 1.09 9.20
N SER A 33 -23.54 0.10 8.62
CA SER A 33 -22.15 -0.24 8.91
C SER A 33 -21.21 0.94 8.73
N LEU A 34 -21.41 1.77 7.69
CA LEU A 34 -20.57 2.95 7.45
C LEU A 34 -20.68 3.98 8.58
N ASN A 35 -21.88 4.19 9.12
CA ASN A 35 -22.10 5.10 10.24
C ASN A 35 -21.42 4.55 11.51
N LEU A 36 -21.59 3.26 11.79
CA LEU A 36 -20.96 2.63 12.95
C LEU A 36 -19.43 2.65 12.85
N ILE A 37 -18.86 2.41 11.67
CA ILE A 37 -17.40 2.51 11.42
C ILE A 37 -16.89 3.93 11.76
N LYS A 38 -17.61 4.97 11.31
CA LYS A 38 -17.27 6.36 11.63
C LYS A 38 -17.33 6.64 13.12
N GLU A 39 -18.38 6.18 13.79
CA GLU A 39 -18.56 6.35 15.23
C GLU A 39 -17.46 5.63 16.03
N LEU A 40 -17.08 4.41 15.65
CA LEU A 40 -16.01 3.66 16.31
C LEU A 40 -14.66 4.38 16.19
N LEU A 41 -14.35 4.96 15.02
CA LEU A 41 -13.17 5.79 14.82
C LEU A 41 -13.20 7.06 15.68
N ASP A 42 -14.37 7.71 15.79
CA ASP A 42 -14.55 8.89 16.64
C ASP A 42 -14.40 8.56 18.14
N GLN A 43 -14.78 7.36 18.56
CA GLN A 43 -14.56 6.84 19.92
C GLN A 43 -13.09 6.44 20.18
N GLY A 44 -12.22 6.51 19.16
CA GLY A 44 -10.79 6.24 19.29
C GLY A 44 -10.39 4.81 18.94
N ALA A 45 -11.17 4.08 18.14
CA ALA A 45 -10.71 2.85 17.51
C ALA A 45 -9.48 3.12 16.64
N ASP A 46 -8.41 2.34 16.81
CA ASP A 46 -7.22 2.41 15.98
C ASP A 46 -7.29 1.39 14.84
N ALA A 47 -7.42 1.86 13.60
CA ALA A 47 -7.45 1.02 12.41
C ALA A 47 -6.07 0.41 12.04
N ASN A 48 -4.98 0.89 12.65
CA ASN A 48 -3.63 0.32 12.55
C ASN A 48 -3.32 -0.69 13.66
N PHE A 49 -4.24 -0.90 14.60
CA PHE A 49 -4.09 -1.93 15.62
C PHE A 49 -4.10 -3.33 14.97
N SER A 50 -3.15 -4.17 15.38
CA SER A 50 -3.07 -5.56 14.91
C SER A 50 -4.11 -6.40 15.66
N VAL A 51 -5.30 -6.56 15.07
CA VAL A 51 -6.43 -7.31 15.66
C VAL A 51 -6.19 -8.81 15.69
N TYR A 52 -5.55 -9.32 14.64
CA TYR A 52 -4.98 -10.65 14.56
C TYR A 52 -3.48 -10.50 14.30
N PRO A 53 -2.65 -11.51 14.62
CA PRO A 53 -1.28 -11.52 14.15
C PRO A 53 -1.30 -11.22 12.64
N TYR A 54 -0.61 -10.16 12.23
CA TYR A 54 -0.40 -9.79 10.81
C TYR A 54 -1.54 -8.99 10.13
N TYR A 55 -2.67 -8.73 10.79
CA TYR A 55 -3.78 -7.98 10.20
C TYR A 55 -4.16 -6.76 11.03
N THR A 56 -4.27 -5.62 10.35
CA THR A 56 -4.91 -4.40 10.84
C THR A 56 -6.21 -4.19 10.08
N THR A 57 -7.12 -3.36 10.58
CA THR A 57 -8.33 -3.03 9.83
C THR A 57 -8.00 -2.34 8.52
N LEU A 58 -6.99 -1.45 8.51
CA LEU A 58 -6.48 -0.82 7.30
C LEU A 58 -5.97 -1.84 6.27
N SER A 59 -5.21 -2.86 6.71
CA SER A 59 -4.67 -3.87 5.80
C SER A 59 -5.76 -4.75 5.20
N TYR A 60 -6.75 -5.13 6.01
CA TYR A 60 -7.90 -5.89 5.55
C TYR A 60 -8.70 -5.10 4.50
N ALA A 61 -9.08 -3.85 4.81
CA ALA A 61 -9.81 -2.99 3.88
C ALA A 61 -9.08 -2.81 2.55
N SER A 62 -7.76 -2.60 2.60
CA SER A 62 -6.92 -2.50 1.40
C SER A 62 -6.89 -3.80 0.60
N SER A 63 -6.76 -4.95 1.28
CA SER A 63 -6.74 -6.28 0.63
C SER A 63 -8.03 -6.64 -0.08
N GLN A 64 -9.16 -6.10 0.39
CA GLN A 64 -10.51 -6.31 -0.13
C GLN A 64 -10.96 -5.18 -1.09
N ASN A 65 -10.07 -4.25 -1.44
CA ASN A 65 -10.37 -3.08 -2.29
C ASN A 65 -11.57 -2.25 -1.78
N LEU A 66 -11.71 -2.08 -0.45
CA LEU A 66 -12.79 -1.31 0.15
C LEU A 66 -12.50 0.19 0.09
N VAL A 67 -12.50 0.76 -1.12
CA VAL A 67 -12.14 2.18 -1.37
C VAL A 67 -12.94 3.13 -0.47
N GLU A 68 -14.25 2.93 -0.33
CA GLU A 68 -15.11 3.77 0.55
C GLU A 68 -14.68 3.73 2.02
N ILE A 69 -14.22 2.58 2.53
CA ILE A 69 -13.69 2.48 3.89
C ILE A 69 -12.35 3.21 4.02
N ILE A 70 -11.51 3.15 2.98
CA ILE A 70 -10.23 3.88 2.95
C ILE A 70 -10.48 5.39 2.89
N GLU A 71 -11.49 5.85 2.16
CA GLU A 71 -11.92 7.26 2.17
C GLU A 71 -12.33 7.72 3.57
N ILE A 72 -13.12 6.91 4.28
CA ILE A 72 -13.49 7.18 5.68
C ILE A 72 -12.25 7.21 6.58
N PHE A 73 -11.31 6.29 6.41
CA PHE A 73 -10.07 6.27 7.18
C PHE A 73 -9.24 7.54 6.96
N ILE A 74 -9.16 8.02 5.71
CA ILE A 74 -8.50 9.29 5.37
C ILE A 74 -9.23 10.47 6.03
N GLU A 75 -10.57 10.53 5.93
CA GLU A 75 -11.40 11.56 6.57
C GLU A 75 -11.15 11.61 8.09
N LYS A 76 -11.06 10.45 8.73
CA LYS A 76 -10.80 10.27 10.16
C LYS A 76 -9.31 10.34 10.53
N LYS A 77 -8.43 10.74 9.60
CA LYS A 77 -6.98 10.93 9.81
C LYS A 77 -6.25 9.68 10.29
N VAL A 78 -6.72 8.49 9.93
CA VAL A 78 -6.00 7.24 10.14
C VAL A 78 -4.68 7.31 9.36
N ASN A 79 -3.58 6.85 9.97
CA ASN A 79 -2.31 6.74 9.26
C ASN A 79 -2.39 5.65 8.17
N ILE A 80 -2.58 6.07 6.90
CA ILE A 80 -2.67 5.17 5.74
C ILE A 80 -1.33 4.52 5.34
N ASN A 81 -0.22 5.01 5.88
CA ASN A 81 1.12 4.46 5.66
C ASN A 81 1.46 3.33 6.65
N GLY A 82 0.48 2.87 7.43
CA GLY A 82 0.62 1.73 8.33
C GLY A 82 1.17 0.52 7.58
N LYS A 83 2.38 0.09 7.96
CA LYS A 83 2.94 -1.17 7.48
C LYS A 83 2.34 -2.32 8.29
N PHE A 84 1.86 -3.34 7.63
CA PHE A 84 1.41 -4.59 8.25
C PHE A 84 2.29 -5.74 7.77
N PHE A 85 2.53 -6.73 8.61
CA PHE A 85 3.28 -7.90 8.19
C PHE A 85 2.33 -8.82 7.41
N GLY A 86 2.69 -9.25 6.22
CA GLY A 86 2.01 -10.30 5.47
C GLY A 86 2.95 -11.49 5.29
N MET A 87 2.39 -12.61 4.85
CA MET A 87 3.17 -13.76 4.37
C MET A 87 2.99 -13.83 2.87
N TRP A 88 4.08 -13.68 2.12
CA TRP A 88 4.07 -13.85 0.66
C TRP A 88 4.80 -15.13 0.30
N LYS A 89 4.32 -15.79 -0.76
CA LYS A 89 5.10 -16.81 -1.45
C LYS A 89 5.88 -16.15 -2.57
N PHE A 90 7.11 -15.76 -2.27
CA PHE A 90 8.08 -15.36 -3.29
C PHE A 90 8.90 -16.60 -3.66
N PHE A 91 8.79 -17.07 -4.92
CA PHE A 91 9.47 -18.27 -5.41
C PHE A 91 9.39 -19.49 -4.45
N ASP A 92 8.17 -19.87 -4.08
CA ASP A 92 7.87 -21.06 -3.25
C ASP A 92 8.39 -21.08 -1.81
N LYS A 93 8.89 -19.95 -1.28
CA LYS A 93 9.24 -19.80 0.13
C LYS A 93 8.29 -18.84 0.84
N ASP A 94 7.85 -19.22 2.04
CA ASP A 94 7.13 -18.31 2.93
C ASP A 94 8.13 -17.27 3.44
N VAL A 95 8.03 -16.06 2.90
CA VAL A 95 8.77 -14.91 3.40
C VAL A 95 7.77 -13.95 4.04
N GLY A 96 7.97 -13.70 5.32
CA GLY A 96 7.30 -12.60 6.00
C GLY A 96 7.78 -11.29 5.38
N PHE A 97 6.85 -10.38 5.08
CA PHE A 97 7.16 -9.08 4.49
C PHE A 97 6.28 -8.00 5.12
N ALA A 98 6.84 -6.81 5.33
CA ALA A 98 6.04 -5.67 5.77
C ALA A 98 5.42 -4.98 4.55
N SER A 99 4.11 -4.98 4.37
CA SER A 99 3.39 -4.38 3.23
C SER A 99 2.64 -3.12 3.65
N SER A 100 2.40 -2.22 2.70
CA SER A 100 1.53 -1.05 2.88
C SER A 100 0.29 -1.16 2.00
N SER A 101 -0.72 -0.33 2.23
CA SER A 101 -1.90 -0.26 1.37
C SER A 101 -1.54 -0.01 -0.11
N LEU A 102 -0.48 0.77 -0.37
CA LEU A 102 -0.03 1.07 -1.73
C LEU A 102 0.66 -0.13 -2.40
N HIS A 103 1.39 -0.95 -1.62
CA HIS A 103 1.91 -2.23 -2.12
C HIS A 103 0.78 -3.19 -2.51
N VAL A 104 -0.28 -3.29 -1.70
CA VAL A 104 -1.46 -4.11 -2.02
C VAL A 104 -2.14 -3.64 -3.29
N ALA A 105 -2.32 -2.32 -3.42
CA ALA A 105 -2.94 -1.75 -4.61
C ALA A 105 -2.12 -2.04 -5.87
N ALA A 106 -0.79 -1.92 -5.80
CA ALA A 106 0.12 -2.28 -6.87
C ALA A 106 0.12 -3.80 -7.18
N GLU A 107 0.12 -4.66 -6.16
CA GLU A 107 0.16 -6.11 -6.35
C GLU A 107 -1.11 -6.64 -7.04
N LYS A 108 -2.27 -6.13 -6.61
CA LYS A 108 -3.58 -6.59 -7.06
C LYS A 108 -4.17 -5.77 -8.22
N ASN A 109 -3.41 -4.81 -8.74
CA ASN A 109 -3.86 -3.87 -9.77
C ASN A 109 -5.16 -3.10 -9.40
N PHE A 110 -5.27 -2.67 -8.14
CA PHE A 110 -6.40 -1.87 -7.67
C PHE A 110 -6.18 -0.38 -7.95
N TYR A 111 -6.39 0.02 -9.20
CA TYR A 111 -6.16 1.41 -9.64
C TYR A 111 -6.93 2.46 -8.79
N PRO A 112 -8.25 2.33 -8.51
CA PRO A 112 -8.96 3.34 -7.71
C PRO A 112 -8.39 3.51 -6.30
N LEU A 113 -7.96 2.40 -5.68
CA LEU A 113 -7.30 2.44 -4.38
C LEU A 113 -5.93 3.10 -4.48
N ALA A 114 -5.12 2.75 -5.49
CA ALA A 114 -3.82 3.37 -5.71
C ALA A 114 -3.96 4.88 -5.91
N GLU A 115 -4.91 5.31 -6.75
CA GLU A 115 -5.18 6.72 -7.04
C GLU A 115 -5.58 7.49 -5.77
N LEU A 116 -6.50 6.93 -4.97
CA LEU A 116 -6.91 7.51 -3.70
C LEU A 116 -5.71 7.67 -2.75
N LEU A 117 -4.87 6.65 -2.63
CA LEU A 117 -3.72 6.65 -1.74
C LEU A 117 -2.67 7.69 -2.15
N VAL A 118 -2.29 7.75 -3.44
CA VAL A 118 -1.27 8.73 -3.90
C VAL A 118 -1.77 10.17 -3.79
N LYS A 119 -3.05 10.44 -4.09
CA LYS A 119 -3.68 11.76 -3.90
C LYS A 119 -3.67 12.21 -2.44
N ASN A 120 -3.63 11.27 -1.49
CA ASN A 120 -3.61 11.54 -0.06
C ASN A 120 -2.21 11.35 0.57
N ASN A 121 -1.14 11.57 -0.20
CA ASN A 121 0.24 11.56 0.25
C ASN A 121 0.69 10.22 0.88
N ALA A 122 0.20 9.10 0.34
CA ALA A 122 0.80 7.80 0.65
C ALA A 122 2.29 7.81 0.28
N ASN A 123 3.12 7.17 1.10
CA ASN A 123 4.55 7.06 0.85
C ASN A 123 4.80 6.18 -0.38
N LEU A 124 5.19 6.80 -1.50
CA LEU A 124 5.44 6.11 -2.77
C LEU A 124 6.69 5.23 -2.73
N ASN A 125 7.62 5.54 -1.83
CA ASN A 125 8.89 4.82 -1.65
C ASN A 125 8.86 4.00 -0.37
N CYS A 126 7.67 3.62 0.11
CA CYS A 126 7.60 2.68 1.22
C CYS A 126 8.24 1.37 0.77
N ASP A 127 9.12 0.81 1.59
CA ASP A 127 9.76 -0.46 1.30
C ASP A 127 9.14 -1.61 2.11
N VAL A 128 9.06 -2.79 1.49
CA VAL A 128 8.88 -4.05 2.22
C VAL A 128 10.24 -4.66 2.59
N ASN A 129 10.23 -5.86 3.17
CA ASN A 129 11.49 -6.60 3.36
C ASN A 129 12.19 -6.74 2.00
N SER A 130 13.48 -6.38 1.94
CA SER A 130 14.27 -6.29 0.71
C SER A 130 14.12 -5.04 -0.16
N LYS A 131 13.64 -3.90 0.36
CA LYS A 131 13.59 -2.62 -0.38
C LYS A 131 12.72 -2.62 -1.64
N LEU A 132 11.84 -3.61 -1.79
CA LEU A 132 10.83 -3.58 -2.84
C LEU A 132 9.81 -2.49 -2.52
N SER A 133 9.59 -1.59 -3.48
CA SER A 133 8.67 -0.46 -3.40
C SER A 133 7.36 -0.80 -4.11
N PRO A 134 6.28 -0.03 -3.93
CA PRO A 134 5.06 -0.20 -4.71
C PRO A 134 5.32 -0.17 -6.22
N LEU A 135 6.28 0.65 -6.67
CA LEU A 135 6.66 0.72 -8.07
C LEU A 135 7.30 -0.59 -8.56
N HIS A 136 8.26 -1.16 -7.81
CA HIS A 136 8.84 -2.47 -8.13
C HIS A 136 7.77 -3.55 -8.24
N ILE A 137 6.82 -3.58 -7.30
CA ILE A 137 5.71 -4.53 -7.34
C ILE A 137 4.84 -4.30 -8.58
N ALA A 138 4.42 -3.06 -8.86
CA ALA A 138 3.56 -2.73 -9.99
C ALA A 138 4.19 -3.15 -11.34
N ILE A 139 5.51 -2.95 -11.50
CA ILE A 139 6.26 -3.37 -12.69
C ILE A 139 6.27 -4.90 -12.78
N SER A 140 6.60 -5.60 -11.70
CA SER A 140 6.63 -7.08 -11.68
C SER A 140 5.27 -7.72 -12.00
N LYS A 141 4.18 -7.03 -11.63
CA LYS A 141 2.79 -7.43 -11.90
C LYS A 141 2.23 -6.88 -13.20
N GLN A 142 3.02 -6.15 -13.98
CA GLN A 142 2.62 -5.53 -15.25
C GLN A 142 1.37 -4.63 -15.12
N SER A 143 1.22 -3.95 -13.98
CA SER A 143 0.12 -3.03 -13.71
C SER A 143 0.42 -1.66 -14.32
N VAL A 144 0.33 -1.56 -15.65
CA VAL A 144 0.80 -0.40 -16.45
C VAL A 144 0.21 0.93 -15.96
N GLU A 145 -1.08 0.97 -15.65
CA GLU A 145 -1.77 2.19 -15.19
C GLU A 145 -1.29 2.64 -13.81
N ILE A 146 -1.02 1.68 -12.90
CA ILE A 146 -0.47 2.00 -11.58
C ILE A 146 0.99 2.43 -11.69
N VAL A 147 1.77 1.82 -12.58
CA VAL A 147 3.14 2.25 -12.86
C VAL A 147 3.16 3.71 -13.32
N LYS A 148 2.33 4.06 -14.31
CA LYS A 148 2.20 5.44 -14.79
C LYS A 148 1.78 6.38 -13.66
N LEU A 149 0.75 6.02 -12.90
CA LEU A 149 0.28 6.79 -11.76
C LEU A 149 1.39 7.07 -10.73
N LEU A 150 2.17 6.05 -10.34
CA LEU A 150 3.25 6.21 -9.37
C LEU A 150 4.37 7.12 -9.90
N ILE A 151 4.72 6.99 -11.18
CA ILE A 151 5.73 7.81 -11.85
C ILE A 151 5.27 9.27 -11.96
N ASP A 152 4.01 9.50 -12.29
CA ASP A 152 3.40 10.83 -12.39
C ASP A 152 3.45 11.58 -11.05
N TYR A 153 3.27 10.83 -9.96
CA TYR A 153 3.40 11.32 -8.59
C TYR A 153 4.84 11.31 -8.06
N LYS A 154 5.84 11.09 -8.92
CA LYS A 154 7.28 11.19 -8.62
C LYS A 154 7.80 10.11 -7.66
N ALA A 155 7.31 8.88 -7.80
CA ALA A 155 7.94 7.71 -7.18
C ALA A 155 9.42 7.58 -7.63
N ASN A 156 10.28 7.06 -6.75
CA ASN A 156 11.70 6.92 -7.04
C ASN A 156 11.93 5.80 -8.08
N LEU A 157 12.59 6.16 -9.19
CA LEU A 157 12.94 5.24 -10.28
C LEU A 157 14.28 4.53 -10.09
N THR A 158 15.18 5.08 -9.27
CA THR A 158 16.60 4.65 -9.18
C THR A 158 16.92 3.87 -7.92
N GLU A 159 15.98 3.83 -6.96
CA GLU A 159 16.16 3.00 -5.78
C GLU A 159 16.18 1.53 -6.20
N LYS A 160 17.26 0.85 -5.85
CA LYS A 160 17.45 -0.57 -6.14
C LYS A 160 16.87 -1.42 -5.02
N ASP A 161 16.16 -2.48 -5.38
CA ASP A 161 15.78 -3.51 -4.41
C ASP A 161 17.04 -4.24 -3.87
N TYR A 162 16.94 -4.90 -2.72
CA TYR A 162 18.04 -5.67 -2.13
C TYR A 162 18.14 -7.10 -2.69
N CYS A 163 17.11 -7.63 -3.33
CA CYS A 163 17.09 -9.03 -3.75
C CYS A 163 17.82 -9.24 -5.08
N HIS A 164 17.70 -8.28 -5.98
CA HIS A 164 18.18 -8.34 -7.35
C HIS A 164 19.12 -7.18 -7.69
N GLU A 165 19.20 -6.16 -6.82
CA GLU A 165 19.97 -4.94 -7.04
C GLU A 165 19.50 -4.21 -8.31
N LYS A 166 18.20 -4.29 -8.58
CA LYS A 166 17.53 -3.73 -9.75
C LYS A 166 16.73 -2.49 -9.42
N ASP A 167 16.83 -1.48 -10.27
CA ASP A 167 15.98 -0.30 -10.27
C ASP A 167 14.70 -0.51 -11.10
N ALA A 168 13.84 0.50 -11.19
CA ALA A 168 12.57 0.41 -11.92
C ALA A 168 12.77 0.16 -13.43
N HIS A 169 13.82 0.71 -14.05
CA HIS A 169 14.09 0.54 -15.48
C HIS A 169 14.59 -0.88 -15.78
N GLU A 170 15.53 -1.37 -14.96
CA GLU A 170 16.07 -2.73 -15.03
C GLU A 170 14.96 -3.78 -14.85
N TRP A 171 14.05 -3.57 -13.88
CA TRP A 171 12.86 -4.40 -13.68
C TRP A 171 11.93 -4.39 -14.90
N ALA A 172 11.67 -3.22 -15.50
CA ALA A 172 10.79 -3.10 -16.67
C ALA A 172 11.36 -3.81 -17.91
N ARG A 173 12.67 -3.69 -18.13
CA ARG A 173 13.39 -4.39 -19.22
C ARG A 173 13.30 -5.91 -19.05
N GLU A 174 13.51 -6.42 -17.84
CA GLU A 174 13.44 -7.86 -17.56
C GLU A 174 12.01 -8.41 -17.68
N ALA A 175 11.01 -7.63 -17.25
CA ALA A 175 9.60 -7.97 -17.43
C ALA A 175 9.17 -7.97 -18.91
N ARG A 176 10.01 -7.45 -19.82
CA ARG A 176 9.77 -7.33 -21.27
C ARG A 176 8.48 -6.57 -21.60
N ASN A 177 8.15 -5.57 -20.78
CA ASN A 177 6.99 -4.72 -21.00
C ASN A 177 7.44 -3.40 -21.66
N GLU A 178 7.31 -3.35 -23.00
CA GLU A 178 7.77 -2.22 -23.80
C GLU A 178 7.06 -0.90 -23.46
N ASP A 179 5.79 -0.95 -23.07
CA ASP A 179 5.02 0.24 -22.70
C ASP A 179 5.60 0.91 -21.45
N ILE A 180 5.94 0.11 -20.43
CA ILE A 180 6.56 0.62 -19.20
C ILE A 180 7.97 1.13 -19.49
N VAL A 181 8.78 0.38 -20.24
CA VAL A 181 10.15 0.79 -20.60
C VAL A 181 10.14 2.11 -21.36
N SER A 182 9.24 2.24 -22.34
CA SER A 182 9.05 3.47 -23.13
C SER A 182 8.65 4.63 -22.23
N TYR A 183 7.70 4.42 -21.32
CA TYR A 183 7.24 5.45 -20.39
C TYR A 183 8.34 5.95 -19.45
N ILE A 184 9.07 5.04 -18.79
CA ILE A 184 10.18 5.39 -17.90
C ILE A 184 11.27 6.16 -18.68
N THR A 185 11.59 5.72 -19.91
CA THR A 185 12.58 6.38 -20.77
C THR A 185 12.13 7.79 -21.20
N GLN A 186 10.86 7.96 -21.56
CA GLN A 186 10.29 9.25 -21.91
C GLN A 186 10.37 10.24 -20.74
N VAL A 187 10.00 9.80 -19.54
CA VAL A 187 9.99 10.65 -18.34
C VAL A 187 11.41 11.00 -17.87
N ALA A 188 12.37 10.08 -18.04
CA ALA A 188 13.78 10.37 -17.77
C ALA A 188 14.37 11.40 -18.74
N THR A 189 13.98 11.35 -20.01
CA THR A 189 14.48 12.27 -21.05
C THR A 189 13.80 13.64 -21.05
N SER A 190 12.57 13.76 -20.53
CA SER A 190 11.85 15.04 -20.44
C SER A 190 12.38 15.97 -19.34
N GLY A 191 13.29 15.49 -18.47
CA GLY A 191 13.81 16.26 -17.33
C GLY A 191 12.78 16.47 -16.22
N GLU A 192 11.63 15.78 -16.27
CA GLU A 192 10.51 15.95 -15.35
C GLU A 192 10.64 15.10 -14.06
N ILE A 193 11.72 14.33 -13.86
CA ILE A 193 12.00 13.58 -12.62
C ILE A 193 13.42 13.80 -12.09
N ILE A 194 13.48 14.08 -10.79
CA ILE A 194 14.65 14.17 -9.92
C ILE A 194 14.91 12.74 -9.40
N ASN A 195 15.79 11.98 -10.05
CA ASN A 195 16.49 10.76 -9.61
C ASN A 195 17.08 10.12 -10.88
N GLU A 196 18.29 10.54 -11.26
CA GLU A 196 18.94 10.16 -12.52
C GLU A 196 19.13 8.64 -12.63
N ILE A 197 18.45 8.03 -13.61
CA ILE A 197 18.74 6.67 -14.07
C ILE A 197 20.20 6.68 -14.52
N PRO A 198 21.06 5.76 -14.03
CA PRO A 198 22.44 5.70 -14.49
C PRO A 198 22.46 5.65 -16.01
N SER A 199 23.08 6.65 -16.64
CA SER A 199 23.39 6.59 -18.06
C SER A 199 24.43 5.48 -18.24
N ASP A 200 23.99 4.35 -18.81
CA ASP A 200 24.82 3.17 -19.13
C ASP A 200 26.23 3.55 -19.66
#